data_AF-A0A7K0V265-F1
#
_entry.id   AF-A0A7K0V265-F1
#
_cell.length_a   1.000
_cell.length_b   1.000
_cell.length_c   1.000
_cell.angle_alpha   90.00
_cell.angle_beta   90.00
_cell.angle_gamma   90.00
#
_symmetry.space_group_name_H-M   'P 1'
#
loop_
_entity.id
_entity.type
_entity.pdbx_description
1 polymer ?
#
loop_
_entity_poly.entity_id
_entity_poly.type
_entity_poly.pdbx_seq_one_letter_code
_entity_poly.pdbx_strand_id
1 'polypeptide(L)'
;MSPDVLAGHVERIATVGWTVVESAIEPELIASLIEDLSEIEERLKAVPANNVFEGYKTLRVYNLLARSEIWQQVPVHANVLPIVEQVLDAGCLISSLSSIRIQPGEKQQPLHADDQLIPVARPHEPFVCNSMWA
;
A
#
# COMPACT_ATOMS: atom_id res chain seq x y z
N MET A 1 13.79 13.38 -0.49
CA MET A 1 14.25 13.00 0.87
C MET A 1 15.76 13.13 0.98
N SER A 2 16.33 13.60 2.09
CA SER A 2 17.79 13.62 2.28
C SER A 2 18.31 12.21 2.63
N PRO A 3 19.62 11.92 2.41
CA PRO A 3 20.19 10.62 2.75
C PRO A 3 20.00 10.21 4.21
N ASP A 4 20.14 11.15 5.15
CA ASP A 4 19.98 10.88 6.59
C ASP A 4 18.54 10.50 6.95
N VAL A 5 17.56 11.18 6.35
CA VAL A 5 16.13 10.86 6.56
C VAL A 5 15.81 9.49 5.98
N LEU A 6 16.32 9.18 4.79
CA LEU A 6 16.17 7.86 4.17
C LEU A 6 16.76 6.77 5.06
N ALA A 7 18.00 6.94 5.53
CA ALA A 7 18.66 6.00 6.41
C ALA A 7 17.86 5.76 7.71
N GLY A 8 17.30 6.81 8.30
CA GLY A 8 16.43 6.70 9.48
C GLY A 8 15.16 5.88 9.25
N HIS A 9 14.51 6.03 8.09
CA HIS A 9 13.36 5.20 7.74
C HIS A 9 13.73 3.73 7.56
N VAL A 10 14.85 3.45 6.87
CA VAL A 10 15.35 2.08 6.62
C VAL A 10 15.73 1.40 7.93
N GLU A 11 16.47 2.08 8.81
CA GLU A 11 16.85 1.54 10.13
C GLU A 11 15.62 1.21 10.98
N ARG A 12 14.60 2.07 10.94
CA ARG A 12 13.34 1.84 11.67
C ARG A 12 12.59 0.63 11.14
N ILE A 13 12.54 0.43 9.82
CA ILE A 13 11.95 -0.77 9.23
C ILE A 13 12.73 -2.01 9.66
N ALA A 14 14.07 -2.00 9.59
CA ALA A 14 14.89 -3.14 9.95
C ALA A 14 14.77 -3.55 11.44
N THR A 15 14.51 -2.59 12.33
CA THR A 15 14.48 -2.81 13.78
C THR A 15 13.06 -3.00 14.35
N VAL A 16 12.06 -2.32 13.79
CA VAL A 16 10.67 -2.29 14.29
C VAL A 16 9.69 -2.97 13.32
N GLY A 17 10.04 -3.09 12.04
CA GLY A 17 9.20 -3.68 10.99
C GLY A 17 8.33 -2.68 10.23
N TRP A 18 8.34 -1.39 10.58
CA TRP A 18 7.57 -0.35 9.87
C TRP A 18 8.14 1.06 10.12
N THR A 19 7.74 2.00 9.26
CA THR A 19 8.03 3.43 9.42
C THR A 19 6.85 4.26 8.88
N VAL A 20 6.77 5.54 9.26
CA VAL A 20 5.77 6.49 8.75
C VAL A 20 6.52 7.64 8.09
N VAL A 21 6.19 7.92 6.83
CA VAL A 21 6.67 9.10 6.10
C VAL A 21 5.57 10.15 6.20
N GLU A 22 5.75 11.13 7.08
CA GLU A 22 4.77 12.20 7.27
C GLU A 22 4.73 13.11 6.04
N SER A 23 3.52 13.53 5.65
CA SER A 23 3.31 14.41 4.49
C SER A 23 4.04 13.92 3.23
N ALA A 24 3.98 12.60 2.97
CA ALA A 24 4.72 11.97 1.88
C ALA A 24 4.30 12.48 0.49
N ILE A 25 3.05 12.96 0.36
CA ILE A 25 2.49 13.55 -0.86
C ILE A 25 1.67 14.79 -0.57
N GLU A 26 1.51 15.60 -1.60
CA GLU A 26 0.84 16.87 -1.48
C GLU A 26 -0.68 16.72 -1.39
N PRO A 27 -1.36 17.60 -0.63
CA PRO A 27 -2.82 17.54 -0.47
C PRO A 27 -3.60 17.50 -1.78
N GLU A 28 -3.08 18.15 -2.82
CA GLU A 28 -3.68 18.17 -4.16
C GLU A 28 -3.67 16.77 -4.80
N LEU A 29 -2.57 16.03 -4.67
CA LEU A 29 -2.49 14.65 -5.19
C LEU A 29 -3.43 13.73 -4.40
N ILE A 30 -3.52 13.91 -3.08
CA ILE A 30 -4.49 13.16 -2.24
C ILE A 30 -5.91 13.39 -2.76
N ALA A 31 -6.30 14.65 -2.98
CA ALA A 31 -7.62 15.00 -3.47
C ALA A 31 -7.91 14.35 -4.84
N SER A 32 -6.97 14.44 -5.79
CA SER A 32 -7.14 13.84 -7.12
C SER A 32 -7.22 12.31 -7.10
N LEU A 33 -6.45 11.63 -6.25
CA LEU A 33 -6.54 10.17 -6.09
C LEU A 33 -7.88 9.73 -5.48
N ILE A 34 -8.41 10.51 -4.52
CA ILE A 34 -9.71 10.23 -3.89
C ILE A 34 -10.86 10.44 -4.87
N GLU A 35 -10.80 11.50 -5.67
CA GLU A 35 -11.78 11.81 -6.73
C GLU A 35 -11.80 10.68 -7.78
N ASP A 36 -10.64 10.35 -8.37
CA ASP A 36 -10.51 9.28 -9.36
C ASP A 36 -10.95 7.92 -8.80
N LEU A 37 -10.58 7.58 -7.56
CA LEU A 37 -11.04 6.36 -6.92
C LEU A 37 -12.58 6.31 -6.82
N SER A 38 -13.21 7.42 -6.47
CA SER A 38 -14.67 7.49 -6.32
C SER A 38 -15.37 7.27 -7.66
N GLU A 39 -14.87 7.87 -8.75
CA GLU A 39 -15.36 7.62 -10.11
C GLU A 39 -15.16 6.15 -10.53
N ILE A 40 -14.00 5.55 -10.21
CA ILE A 40 -13.75 4.14 -10.50
C ILE A 40 -14.73 3.24 -9.75
N GLU A 41 -14.94 3.47 -8.45
CA GLU A 41 -15.88 2.69 -7.63
C GLU A 41 -17.31 2.76 -8.19
N GLU A 42 -17.76 3.95 -8.59
CA GLU A 42 -19.08 4.14 -9.23
C GLU A 42 -19.18 3.40 -10.57
N ARG A 43 -18.18 3.59 -11.45
CA ARG A 43 -18.12 2.95 -12.77
C ARG A 43 -18.11 1.42 -12.68
N LEU A 44 -17.39 0.87 -11.70
CA LEU A 44 -17.32 -0.56 -11.46
C LEU A 44 -18.52 -1.10 -10.67
N LYS A 45 -19.37 -0.22 -10.13
CA LYS A 45 -20.42 -0.57 -9.17
C LYS A 45 -19.85 -1.41 -8.02
N ALA A 46 -18.73 -0.94 -7.45
CA ALA A 46 -18.01 -1.66 -6.42
C ALA A 46 -18.93 -1.96 -5.23
N VAL A 47 -18.91 -3.20 -4.78
CA VAL A 47 -19.66 -3.68 -3.61
C VAL A 47 -18.71 -4.43 -2.68
N PRO A 48 -19.01 -4.49 -1.37
CA PRO A 48 -18.21 -5.29 -0.47
C PRO A 48 -18.22 -6.76 -0.87
N ALA A 49 -17.13 -7.45 -0.55
CA ALA A 49 -17.05 -8.88 -0.73
C ALA A 49 -17.96 -9.63 0.27
N ASN A 50 -18.15 -10.93 0.03
CA ASN A 50 -18.92 -11.80 0.92
C ASN A 50 -18.01 -12.79 1.68
N ASN A 51 -16.82 -12.34 2.07
CA ASN A 51 -15.86 -13.15 2.82
C ASN A 51 -15.13 -12.32 3.87
N VAL A 52 -14.62 -12.99 4.90
CA VAL A 52 -13.95 -12.35 6.05
C VAL A 52 -12.60 -11.73 5.72
N PHE A 53 -11.93 -12.22 4.67
CA PHE A 53 -10.62 -11.73 4.28
C PHE A 53 -10.71 -10.34 3.66
N GLU A 54 -11.62 -10.16 2.70
CA GLU A 54 -11.81 -8.89 2.01
C GLU A 54 -12.65 -7.89 2.82
N GLY A 55 -13.59 -8.39 3.63
CA GLY A 55 -14.48 -7.59 4.47
C GLY A 55 -15.90 -7.48 3.90
N TYR A 56 -16.90 -7.49 4.79
CA TYR A 56 -18.32 -7.42 4.44
C TYR A 56 -18.85 -5.99 4.28
N LYS A 57 -18.04 -5.00 4.66
CA LYS A 57 -18.26 -3.56 4.61
C LYS A 57 -16.99 -2.83 4.16
N THR A 58 -16.26 -3.44 3.24
CA THR A 58 -15.02 -2.88 2.69
C THR A 58 -15.13 -2.89 1.17
N LEU A 59 -15.01 -1.72 0.54
CA LEU A 59 -14.89 -1.63 -0.91
C LEU A 59 -13.43 -1.81 -1.30
N ARG A 60 -13.19 -2.59 -2.34
CA ARG A 60 -11.85 -2.84 -2.89
C ARG A 60 -11.87 -2.65 -4.39
N VAL A 61 -10.93 -1.85 -4.88
CA VAL A 61 -10.64 -1.77 -6.31
C VAL A 61 -9.25 -2.31 -6.53
N TYR A 62 -9.17 -3.42 -7.28
CA TYR A 62 -7.90 -4.05 -7.62
C TYR A 62 -7.33 -3.51 -8.93
N ASN A 63 -5.99 -3.58 -9.03
CA ASN A 63 -5.22 -3.23 -10.22
C ASN A 63 -5.47 -1.80 -10.70
N LEU A 64 -5.33 -0.83 -9.79
CA LEU A 64 -5.57 0.60 -10.06
C LEU A 64 -4.73 1.15 -11.23
N LEU A 65 -3.53 0.60 -11.46
CA LEU A 65 -2.70 0.94 -12.61
C LEU A 65 -3.40 0.71 -13.96
N ALA A 66 -4.31 -0.26 -14.05
CA ALA A 66 -5.10 -0.52 -15.24
C ALA A 66 -6.39 0.31 -15.32
N ARG A 67 -6.67 1.18 -14.33
CA ARG A 67 -7.94 1.91 -14.21
C ARG A 67 -7.83 3.39 -14.57
N SER A 68 -6.71 4.02 -14.24
CA SER A 68 -6.44 5.44 -14.51
C SER A 68 -4.94 5.73 -14.45
N GLU A 69 -4.46 6.67 -15.27
CA GLU A 69 -3.04 7.02 -15.39
C GLU A 69 -2.49 7.70 -14.13
N ILE A 70 -3.34 8.38 -13.34
CA ILE A 70 -2.91 9.07 -12.12
C ILE A 70 -2.24 8.13 -11.12
N TRP A 71 -2.67 6.86 -11.08
CA TRP A 71 -2.13 5.84 -10.19
C TRP A 71 -0.70 5.43 -10.52
N GLN A 72 -0.20 5.72 -11.73
CA GLN A 72 1.20 5.46 -12.09
C GLN A 72 2.18 6.29 -11.26
N GLN A 73 1.73 7.39 -10.65
CA GLN A 73 2.55 8.23 -9.77
C GLN A 73 2.88 7.55 -8.43
N VAL A 74 2.04 6.60 -7.98
CA VAL A 74 2.14 6.01 -6.64
C VAL A 74 3.35 5.07 -6.51
N PRO A 75 3.56 4.06 -7.39
CA PRO A 75 4.66 3.11 -7.23
C PRO A 75 6.05 3.74 -7.36
N VAL A 76 6.16 4.85 -8.10
CA VAL A 76 7.44 5.53 -8.40
C VAL A 76 7.67 6.78 -7.54
N HIS A 77 6.83 6.99 -6.51
CA HIS A 77 6.87 8.24 -5.77
C HIS A 77 8.20 8.41 -5.03
N ALA A 78 8.85 9.56 -5.23
CA ALA A 78 10.22 9.83 -4.78
C ALA A 78 10.40 9.84 -3.26
N ASN A 79 9.32 9.98 -2.49
CA ASN A 79 9.35 9.91 -1.03
C ASN A 79 9.15 8.49 -0.47
N VAL A 80 8.83 7.50 -1.33
CA VAL A 80 8.51 6.13 -0.90
C VAL A 80 9.40 5.10 -1.59
N LEU A 81 9.54 5.15 -2.92
CA LEU A 81 10.30 4.16 -3.68
C LEU A 81 11.73 3.95 -3.17
N PRO A 82 12.52 5.00 -2.84
CA PRO A 82 13.88 4.82 -2.33
C PRO A 82 13.95 4.04 -1.01
N ILE A 83 12.89 4.09 -0.18
CA ILE A 83 12.81 3.28 1.04
C ILE A 83 12.57 1.82 0.68
N VAL A 84 11.60 1.57 -0.22
CA VAL A 84 11.24 0.22 -0.66
C VAL A 84 12.43 -0.48 -1.34
N GLU A 85 13.18 0.23 -2.18
CA GLU A 85 14.39 -0.31 -2.84
C GLU A 85 15.49 -0.69 -1.84
N GLN A 86 15.58 -0.03 -0.68
CA GLN A 86 16.53 -0.41 0.37
C GLN A 86 16.06 -1.61 1.19
N VAL A 87 14.77 -1.94 1.14
CA VAL A 87 14.19 -3.12 1.81
C VAL A 87 14.24 -4.34 0.90
N LEU A 88 13.88 -4.18 -0.39
CA LEU A 88 13.67 -5.28 -1.33
C LEU A 88 14.70 -5.36 -2.45
N ASP A 89 15.66 -4.43 -2.52
CA ASP A 89 16.54 -4.16 -3.66
C ASP A 89 15.92 -3.30 -4.80
N ALA A 90 16.79 -2.74 -5.64
CA ALA A 90 16.42 -1.85 -6.75
C ALA A 90 15.72 -2.57 -7.93
N GLY A 91 15.69 -3.90 -7.91
CA GLY A 91 14.96 -4.75 -8.84
C GLY A 91 13.54 -5.10 -8.38
N CYS A 92 13.07 -4.50 -7.28
CA CYS A 92 11.72 -4.73 -6.77
C CYS A 92 10.64 -4.48 -7.85
N LEU A 93 9.58 -5.28 -7.81
CA LEU A 93 8.47 -5.20 -8.75
C LEU A 93 7.17 -4.90 -8.02
N ILE A 94 6.27 -4.17 -8.69
CA ILE A 94 4.93 -3.96 -8.18
C ILE A 94 4.15 -5.28 -8.22
N SER A 95 3.79 -5.80 -7.04
CA SER A 95 2.93 -6.99 -6.96
C SER A 95 1.45 -6.64 -7.15
N SER A 96 0.99 -5.55 -6.55
CA SER A 96 -0.39 -5.08 -6.61
C SER A 96 -0.46 -3.61 -6.21
N LEU A 97 -1.39 -2.86 -6.83
CA LEU A 97 -1.83 -1.55 -6.39
C LEU A 97 -3.35 -1.56 -6.32
N SER A 98 -3.90 -1.44 -5.12
CA SER A 98 -5.33 -1.60 -4.86
C SER A 98 -5.81 -0.60 -3.81
N SER A 99 -7.09 -0.24 -3.86
CA SER A 99 -7.74 0.55 -2.81
C SER A 99 -8.42 -0.36 -1.78
N ILE A 100 -8.52 0.14 -0.54
CA ILE A 100 -9.24 -0.49 0.55
C ILE A 100 -10.02 0.60 1.28
N ARG A 101 -11.31 0.75 0.98
CA ARG A 101 -12.20 1.72 1.61
C ARG A 101 -13.07 1.01 2.64
N ILE A 102 -12.64 1.09 3.90
CA ILE A 102 -13.31 0.48 5.05
C ILE A 102 -14.50 1.35 5.45
N GLN A 103 -15.71 0.79 5.42
CA GLN A 103 -16.93 1.52 5.77
C GLN A 103 -17.29 1.36 7.26
N PRO A 104 -18.16 2.25 7.80
CA PRO A 104 -18.58 2.19 9.19
C PRO A 104 -19.15 0.83 9.64
N GLY A 105 -18.62 0.33 10.75
CA GLY A 105 -19.05 -0.92 11.37
C GLY A 105 -18.54 -2.19 10.69
N GLU A 106 -17.46 -2.09 9.90
CA GLU A 106 -16.64 -3.24 9.49
C GLU A 106 -15.94 -3.87 10.71
N LYS A 107 -15.59 -5.16 10.61
CA LYS A 107 -14.85 -5.88 11.65
C LYS A 107 -13.34 -5.74 11.46
N GLN A 108 -12.61 -5.71 12.57
CA GLN A 108 -11.15 -5.76 12.56
C GLN A 108 -10.66 -7.06 11.90
N GLN A 109 -9.68 -6.95 10.99
CA GLN A 109 -9.01 -8.12 10.43
C GLN A 109 -8.15 -8.82 11.50
N PRO A 110 -8.03 -10.15 11.43
CA PRO A 110 -7.14 -10.89 12.33
C PRO A 110 -5.69 -10.44 12.13
N LEU A 111 -4.85 -10.59 13.16
CA LEU A 111 -3.41 -10.36 13.03
C LEU A 111 -2.83 -11.33 12.00
N HIS A 112 -2.09 -10.80 11.03
CA HIS A 112 -1.47 -11.56 9.95
C HIS A 112 -0.17 -10.91 9.49
N ALA A 113 0.61 -11.65 8.71
CA ALA A 113 1.73 -11.14 7.93
C ALA A 113 1.43 -11.37 6.44
N ASP A 114 1.85 -10.46 5.57
CA ASP A 114 1.52 -10.53 4.15
C ASP A 114 2.30 -11.63 3.41
N ASP A 115 3.42 -12.07 3.96
CA ASP A 115 4.21 -13.20 3.47
C ASP A 115 3.82 -14.55 4.10
N GLN A 116 2.79 -14.61 4.96
CA GLN A 116 2.47 -15.81 5.76
C GLN A 116 2.17 -17.08 4.93
N LEU A 117 1.82 -16.91 3.66
CA LEU A 117 1.53 -18.02 2.73
C LEU A 117 2.78 -18.48 1.96
N ILE A 118 3.90 -17.77 2.07
CA ILE A 118 5.17 -18.15 1.46
C ILE A 118 5.84 -19.18 2.40
N PRO A 119 6.11 -20.42 1.95
CA PRO A 119 6.57 -21.50 2.81
C PRO A 119 8.08 -21.43 3.10
N VAL A 120 8.55 -20.28 3.59
CA VAL A 120 9.95 -20.06 4.00
C VAL A 120 10.00 -19.83 5.51
N ALA A 121 10.93 -20.51 6.19
CA ALA A 121 11.07 -20.39 7.63
C ALA A 121 11.67 -19.04 8.03
N ARG A 122 11.17 -18.46 9.14
CA ARG A 122 11.71 -17.24 9.73
C ARG A 122 12.91 -17.52 10.65
N PRO A 123 13.91 -16.61 10.77
CA PRO A 123 14.01 -15.35 10.03
C PRO A 123 14.46 -15.57 8.59
N HIS A 124 13.96 -14.73 7.68
CA HIS A 124 14.35 -14.68 6.28
C HIS A 124 14.38 -13.22 5.82
N GLU A 125 15.03 -12.97 4.69
CA GLU A 125 14.97 -11.66 4.02
C GLU A 125 13.52 -11.31 3.62
N PRO A 126 13.13 -10.02 3.62
CA PRO A 126 11.79 -9.62 3.23
C PRO A 126 11.51 -9.95 1.76
N PHE A 127 10.37 -10.58 1.48
CA PHE A 127 9.88 -10.81 0.11
C PHE A 127 8.88 -9.77 -0.36
N VAL A 128 8.30 -9.03 0.59
CA VAL A 128 7.24 -8.04 0.37
C VAL A 128 7.50 -6.82 1.23
N CYS A 129 7.18 -5.65 0.68
CA CYS A 129 7.22 -4.37 1.39
C CYS A 129 5.97 -3.59 0.96
N ASN A 130 5.07 -3.36 1.91
CA ASN A 130 3.81 -2.67 1.65
C ASN A 130 3.95 -1.19 2.02
N SER A 131 3.49 -0.32 1.12
CA SER A 131 3.27 1.09 1.44
C SER A 131 1.77 1.35 1.52
N MET A 132 1.33 1.90 2.66
CA MET A 132 -0.06 2.29 2.89
C MET A 132 -0.15 3.81 2.86
N TRP A 133 -1.14 4.32 2.12
CA TRP A 133 -1.30 5.75 1.81
C TRP A 133 -2.62 6.22 2.40
N ALA A 134 -2.60 7.29 3.20
CA ALA A 134 -3.72 7.77 3.99
C ALA A 134 -3.79 9.30 4.00
#